data_AF-A0A949F793-F1
#
_entry.id   AF-A0A949F793-F1
#
_cell.length_a   1.000
_cell.length_b   1.000
_cell.length_c   1.000
_cell.angle_alpha   90.00
_cell.angle_beta   90.00
_cell.angle_gamma   90.00
#
_symmetry.space_group_name_H-M   'P 1'
#
loop_
_entity.id
_entity.type
_entity.pdbx_description
1 polymer ?
#
loop_
_entity_poly.entity_id
_entity_poly.type
_entity_poly.pdbx_seq_one_letter_code
_entity_poly.pdbx_strand_id
1 'polypeptide(L)'
;MAKTIKEINERIKKGKAVVVTAEEIIDLVKKRGMKRCAREVDVVTTATFGPMCSSGVFINFGHSKPKIKVGGGRVYLNDVPAYGGLAAVDIYLGASALPDDDPRNKVYPGEFRYGGGHVIEELVAGKNIRLKASAYGTDCYPRKELERMINIKNLDKAILYNPRNAYQNYNVAVNLSDRVIYTYMGILQPRLGNANYCSAGQLSPLFNDPYYETIGIGTSIFLGGGIGYVAWSGTQHNPKVRRTSKGIPISPAGTLALTGELKKMSPRWLRGTSFTGYGTTLTVGVGIPIPILSERILKFSTIKDSEIYAPVIDY
;
A
#
# COMPACT_ATOMS: atom_id res chain seq x y z
N MET A 1 -8.29 33.62 9.31
CA MET A 1 -9.01 32.49 9.95
C MET A 1 -8.58 31.21 9.27
N ALA A 2 -8.43 30.13 10.04
CA ALA A 2 -8.18 28.80 9.52
C ALA A 2 -9.48 28.26 8.89
N LYS A 3 -9.37 27.53 7.78
CA LYS A 3 -10.50 26.82 7.19
C LYS A 3 -10.79 25.55 7.97
N THR A 4 -12.04 25.11 7.94
CA THR A 4 -12.46 23.84 8.55
C THR A 4 -12.67 22.77 7.49
N ILE A 5 -12.56 21.50 7.90
CA ILE A 5 -12.88 20.36 7.03
C ILE A 5 -14.33 20.44 6.55
N LYS A 6 -15.26 20.91 7.38
CA LYS A 6 -16.67 21.09 7.02
C LYS A 6 -16.84 22.07 5.86
N GLU A 7 -16.20 23.24 5.94
CA GLU A 7 -16.25 24.24 4.87
C GLU A 7 -15.64 23.72 3.56
N ILE A 8 -14.50 23.03 3.62
CA ILE A 8 -13.89 22.41 2.44
C ILE A 8 -14.84 21.38 1.81
N ASN A 9 -15.46 20.52 2.62
CA ASN A 9 -16.42 19.53 2.14
C ASN A 9 -17.67 20.17 1.51
N GLU A 10 -18.16 21.28 2.06
CA GLU A 10 -19.26 22.05 1.45
C GLU A 10 -18.85 22.64 0.09
N ARG A 11 -17.61 23.14 -0.03
CA ARG A 11 -17.07 23.64 -1.31
C ARG A 11 -16.92 22.52 -2.33
N ILE A 12 -16.46 21.33 -1.92
CA ILE A 12 -16.39 20.14 -2.79
C ILE A 12 -17.78 19.77 -3.30
N LYS A 13 -18.78 19.68 -2.40
CA LYS A 13 -20.18 19.38 -2.78
C LYS A 13 -20.77 20.40 -3.75
N LYS A 14 -20.36 21.67 -3.63
CA LYS A 14 -20.80 22.77 -4.51
C LYS A 14 -19.99 22.89 -5.80
N GLY A 15 -18.97 22.06 -6.02
CA GLY A 15 -18.05 22.18 -7.17
C GLY A 15 -17.20 23.45 -7.17
N LYS A 16 -16.99 24.06 -5.99
CA LYS A 16 -16.27 25.34 -5.81
C LYS A 16 -14.91 25.18 -5.14
N ALA A 17 -14.53 23.96 -4.77
CA ALA A 17 -13.25 23.70 -4.11
C ALA A 17 -12.09 23.92 -5.09
N VAL A 18 -11.05 24.61 -4.65
CA VAL A 18 -9.80 24.75 -5.38
C VAL A 18 -8.90 23.58 -4.99
N VAL A 19 -8.73 22.64 -5.91
CA VAL A 19 -7.92 21.44 -5.71
C VAL A 19 -6.72 21.53 -6.64
N VAL A 20 -5.54 21.29 -6.10
CA VAL A 20 -4.27 21.28 -6.86
C VAL A 20 -3.47 20.04 -6.49
N THR A 21 -2.49 19.68 -7.30
CA THR A 21 -1.52 18.62 -7.01
C THR A 21 -0.38 19.13 -6.14
N ALA A 22 0.35 18.20 -5.50
CA ALA A 22 1.57 18.50 -4.74
C ALA A 22 2.67 19.17 -5.60
N GLU A 23 2.63 19.00 -6.92
CA GLU A 23 3.56 19.68 -7.83
C GLU A 23 3.09 21.11 -8.14
N GLU A 24 1.81 21.27 -8.51
CA GLU A 24 1.24 22.58 -8.88
C GLU A 24 1.29 23.59 -7.74
N ILE A 25 1.14 23.13 -6.49
CA ILE A 25 1.11 24.04 -5.34
C ILE A 25 2.45 24.76 -5.12
N ILE A 26 3.57 24.11 -5.46
CA ILE A 26 4.92 24.68 -5.31
C ILE A 26 5.05 25.93 -6.20
N ASP A 27 4.63 25.82 -7.47
CA ASP A 27 4.65 26.92 -8.42
C ASP A 27 3.62 28.00 -8.08
N LEU A 28 2.44 27.60 -7.61
CA LEU A 28 1.39 28.54 -7.23
C LEU A 28 1.85 29.42 -6.06
N VAL A 29 2.50 28.83 -5.05
CA VAL A 29 3.06 29.57 -3.91
C VAL A 29 4.19 30.49 -4.35
N LYS A 30 5.05 30.06 -5.29
CA LYS A 30 6.09 30.93 -5.87
C LYS A 30 5.49 32.16 -6.57
N LYS A 31 4.38 31.99 -7.29
CA LYS A 31 3.74 33.06 -8.08
C LYS A 31 2.84 33.99 -7.24
N ARG A 32 2.08 33.44 -6.28
CA ARG A 32 1.01 34.16 -5.57
C ARG A 32 1.30 34.42 -4.09
N GLY A 33 2.34 33.78 -3.54
CA GLY A 33 2.70 33.86 -2.13
C GLY A 33 1.91 32.90 -1.24
N MET A 34 2.55 32.44 -0.17
CA MET A 34 2.04 31.43 0.77
C MET A 34 0.69 31.82 1.39
N LYS A 35 0.60 33.03 1.95
CA LYS A 35 -0.61 33.57 2.61
C LYS A 35 -1.83 33.57 1.69
N ARG A 36 -1.65 33.91 0.42
CA ARG A 36 -2.75 33.96 -0.54
C ARG A 36 -3.19 32.54 -0.92
N CYS A 37 -2.24 31.68 -1.22
CA CYS A 37 -2.52 30.28 -1.55
C CYS A 37 -3.22 29.55 -0.40
N ALA A 38 -2.84 29.80 0.85
CA ALA A 38 -3.47 29.17 2.01
C ALA A 38 -4.95 29.54 2.18
N ARG A 39 -5.36 30.72 1.69
CA ARG A 39 -6.76 31.14 1.67
C ARG A 39 -7.53 30.57 0.48
N GLU A 40 -6.89 30.50 -0.69
CA GLU A 40 -7.53 30.12 -1.95
C GLU A 40 -7.61 28.60 -2.16
N VAL A 41 -6.53 27.86 -1.88
CA VAL A 41 -6.41 26.43 -2.16
C VAL A 41 -7.06 25.63 -1.04
N ASP A 42 -8.02 24.77 -1.37
CA ASP A 42 -8.77 23.95 -0.41
C ASP A 42 -8.11 22.61 -0.13
N VAL A 43 -7.58 21.95 -1.16
CA VAL A 43 -6.97 20.62 -1.04
C VAL A 43 -5.72 20.54 -1.91
N VAL A 44 -4.65 19.98 -1.35
CA VAL A 44 -3.50 19.49 -2.13
C VAL A 44 -3.62 17.97 -2.26
N THR A 45 -3.59 17.46 -3.50
CA THR A 45 -3.65 16.03 -3.78
C THR A 45 -2.24 15.44 -3.78
N THR A 46 -2.08 14.34 -3.05
CA THR A 46 -0.82 13.62 -2.89
C THR A 46 -1.04 12.15 -3.21
N ALA A 47 -0.01 11.46 -3.69
CA ALA A 47 -0.12 10.06 -4.06
C ALA A 47 1.21 9.32 -4.06
N THR A 48 1.11 8.00 -3.96
CA THR A 48 2.20 7.06 -4.21
C THR A 48 1.67 5.85 -4.95
N PHE A 49 2.47 5.33 -5.87
CA PHE A 49 2.22 4.05 -6.53
C PHE A 49 3.53 3.27 -6.49
N GLY A 50 3.58 2.22 -5.68
CA GLY A 50 4.83 1.51 -5.44
C GLY A 50 4.62 0.13 -4.84
N PRO A 51 5.66 -0.70 -4.84
CA PRO A 51 5.63 -2.05 -4.29
C PRO A 51 5.42 -2.00 -2.77
N MET A 52 4.39 -2.67 -2.27
CA MET A 52 4.03 -2.69 -0.85
C MET A 52 3.86 -4.14 -0.40
N CYS A 53 4.96 -4.81 -0.07
CA CYS A 53 5.00 -6.25 0.21
C CYS A 53 4.18 -6.65 1.44
N SER A 54 4.00 -5.73 2.39
CA SER A 54 3.15 -5.86 3.58
C SER A 54 1.67 -5.64 3.26
N SER A 55 1.22 -6.07 2.08
CA SER A 55 -0.18 -6.02 1.66
C SER A 55 -0.80 -7.41 1.65
N GLY A 56 -2.11 -7.49 1.80
CA GLY A 56 -2.83 -8.75 1.70
C GLY A 56 -4.34 -8.57 1.78
N VAL A 57 -5.07 -9.67 1.62
CA VAL A 57 -6.53 -9.66 1.58
C VAL A 57 -7.10 -10.66 2.59
N PHE A 58 -8.04 -10.19 3.41
CA PHE A 58 -8.97 -11.05 4.12
C PHE A 58 -10.12 -11.43 3.20
N ILE A 59 -10.38 -12.72 3.05
CA ILE A 59 -11.46 -13.25 2.22
C ILE A 59 -12.37 -14.09 3.09
N ASN A 60 -13.67 -13.79 3.06
CA ASN A 60 -14.71 -14.72 3.45
C ASN A 60 -15.31 -15.33 2.17
N PHE A 61 -15.08 -16.63 1.98
CA PHE A 61 -15.56 -17.31 0.79
C PHE A 61 -16.98 -17.88 0.96
N GLY A 62 -17.59 -17.79 2.14
CA GLY A 62 -18.92 -18.32 2.41
C GLY A 62 -18.97 -19.85 2.56
N HIS A 63 -20.00 -20.34 3.25
CA HIS A 63 -20.12 -21.75 3.58
C HIS A 63 -20.46 -22.65 2.37
N SER A 64 -19.85 -23.84 2.35
CA SER A 64 -20.25 -24.95 1.48
C SER A 64 -21.37 -25.78 2.11
N LYS A 65 -21.98 -26.67 1.32
CA LYS A 65 -22.86 -27.75 1.80
C LYS A 65 -22.31 -29.11 1.34
N PRO A 66 -21.96 -30.05 2.24
CA PRO A 66 -21.81 -29.90 3.69
C PRO A 66 -20.81 -28.78 4.07
N LYS A 67 -20.94 -28.22 5.28
CA LYS A 67 -20.10 -27.11 5.78
C LYS A 67 -18.66 -27.58 6.03
N ILE A 68 -17.70 -26.69 5.78
CA ILE A 68 -16.27 -26.85 6.10
C ILE A 68 -15.83 -25.76 7.07
N LYS A 69 -14.88 -26.09 7.97
CA LYS A 69 -14.11 -25.15 8.78
C LYS A 69 -12.66 -25.29 8.37
N VAL A 70 -12.12 -24.31 7.66
CA VAL A 70 -10.71 -24.30 7.24
C VAL A 70 -9.75 -23.83 8.33
N GLY A 71 -10.29 -23.31 9.44
CA GLY A 71 -9.56 -22.96 10.66
C GLY A 71 -8.67 -24.10 11.15
N GLY A 72 -7.34 -23.90 11.03
CA GLY A 72 -6.33 -24.90 11.40
C GLY A 72 -5.98 -25.89 10.28
N GLY A 73 -6.55 -25.72 9.08
CA GLY A 73 -6.24 -26.50 7.88
C GLY A 73 -5.31 -25.78 6.91
N ARG A 74 -5.18 -26.34 5.70
CA ARG A 74 -4.43 -25.78 4.58
C ARG A 74 -5.38 -25.19 3.56
N VAL A 75 -5.08 -24.01 3.05
CA VAL A 75 -5.88 -23.33 2.03
C VAL A 75 -4.95 -22.78 0.95
N TYR A 76 -5.37 -22.92 -0.31
CA TYR A 76 -4.65 -22.44 -1.48
C TYR A 76 -5.58 -21.70 -2.43
N LEU A 77 -5.05 -20.64 -3.05
CA LEU A 77 -5.68 -19.83 -4.09
C LEU A 77 -4.78 -19.84 -5.32
N ASN A 78 -5.19 -20.50 -6.41
CA ASN A 78 -4.32 -20.78 -7.57
C ASN A 78 -2.96 -21.36 -7.13
N ASP A 79 -3.00 -22.36 -6.24
CA ASP A 79 -1.84 -23.03 -5.66
C ASP A 79 -0.90 -22.14 -4.81
N VAL A 80 -1.27 -20.87 -4.57
CA VAL A 80 -0.61 -19.98 -3.60
C VAL A 80 -1.22 -20.20 -2.21
N PRO A 81 -0.43 -20.46 -1.16
CA PRO A 81 -0.94 -20.70 0.17
C PRO A 81 -1.60 -19.44 0.77
N ALA A 82 -2.77 -19.64 1.39
CA ALA A 82 -3.48 -18.65 2.19
C ALA A 82 -3.62 -19.13 3.63
N TYR A 83 -3.51 -18.22 4.59
CA TYR A 83 -3.63 -18.51 6.00
C TYR A 83 -5.10 -18.82 6.36
N GLY A 84 -5.37 -20.07 6.75
CA GLY A 84 -6.71 -20.54 7.11
C GLY A 84 -7.06 -20.40 8.59
N GLY A 85 -6.14 -19.95 9.45
CA GLY A 85 -6.28 -20.03 10.92
C GLY A 85 -7.20 -18.98 11.57
N LEU A 86 -8.05 -18.28 10.82
CA LEU A 86 -8.91 -17.22 11.36
C LEU A 86 -10.23 -17.77 11.91
N ALA A 87 -10.99 -18.49 11.07
CA ALA A 87 -12.31 -19.01 11.43
C ALA A 87 -12.74 -20.15 10.49
N ALA A 88 -14.03 -20.31 10.22
CA ALA A 88 -14.54 -21.42 9.40
C ALA A 88 -14.30 -21.24 7.91
N VAL A 89 -14.51 -20.03 7.38
CA VAL A 89 -14.40 -19.74 5.93
C VAL A 89 -13.69 -18.40 5.66
N ASP A 90 -12.97 -17.92 6.67
CA ASP A 90 -12.18 -16.70 6.65
C ASP A 90 -10.71 -17.04 6.48
N ILE A 91 -10.06 -16.43 5.50
CA ILE A 91 -8.66 -16.67 5.16
C ILE A 91 -7.93 -15.36 4.93
N TYR A 92 -6.61 -15.37 5.07
CA TYR A 92 -5.74 -14.24 4.71
C TYR A 92 -4.71 -14.66 3.66
N LEU A 93 -4.68 -13.95 2.54
CA LEU A 93 -3.66 -14.12 1.50
C LEU A 93 -2.71 -12.92 1.54
N GLY A 94 -1.43 -13.17 1.84
CA GLY A 94 -0.37 -12.16 1.80
C GLY A 94 0.21 -11.99 0.39
N ALA A 95 0.55 -10.77 0.01
CA ALA A 95 1.07 -10.46 -1.33
C ALA A 95 2.42 -11.15 -1.65
N SER A 96 3.21 -11.45 -0.63
CA SER A 96 4.50 -12.16 -0.74
C SER A 96 4.39 -13.68 -0.65
N ALA A 97 3.18 -14.25 -0.54
CA ALA A 97 3.00 -15.69 -0.56
C ALA A 97 3.40 -16.26 -1.92
N LEU A 98 4.11 -17.40 -1.92
CA LEU A 98 4.57 -18.09 -3.12
C LEU A 98 3.99 -19.51 -3.15
N PRO A 99 3.73 -20.09 -4.33
CA PRO A 99 3.43 -21.51 -4.46
C PRO A 99 4.47 -22.39 -3.76
N ASP A 100 4.04 -23.52 -3.20
CA ASP A 100 4.93 -24.42 -2.47
C ASP A 100 6.06 -24.95 -3.37
N ASP A 101 5.74 -25.21 -4.64
CA ASP A 101 6.60 -25.75 -5.70
C ASP A 101 7.41 -24.69 -6.47
N ASP A 102 7.24 -23.40 -6.18
CA ASP A 102 8.03 -22.34 -6.81
C ASP A 102 9.54 -22.61 -6.64
N PRO A 103 10.35 -22.51 -7.72
CA PRO A 103 11.78 -22.80 -7.66
C PRO A 103 12.55 -21.80 -6.78
N ARG A 104 11.96 -20.64 -6.48
CA ARG A 104 12.56 -19.55 -5.70
C ARG A 104 13.97 -19.27 -6.24
N ASN A 105 14.95 -19.17 -5.37
CA ASN A 105 16.35 -18.95 -5.73
C ASN A 105 17.16 -20.26 -5.92
N LYS A 106 16.52 -21.41 -6.19
CA LYS A 106 17.26 -22.66 -6.49
C LYS A 106 18.13 -22.53 -7.75
N VAL A 107 17.61 -21.83 -8.76
CA VAL A 107 18.40 -21.30 -9.88
C VAL A 107 18.46 -19.80 -9.70
N TYR A 108 19.63 -19.27 -9.34
CA TYR A 108 19.78 -17.86 -8.95
C TYR A 108 20.14 -16.98 -10.15
N PRO A 109 19.50 -15.81 -10.33
CA PRO A 109 18.39 -15.27 -9.52
C PRO A 109 17.02 -15.86 -9.94
N GLY A 110 16.16 -16.14 -8.96
CA GLY A 110 14.80 -16.62 -9.19
C GLY A 110 13.91 -15.56 -9.84
N GLU A 111 12.95 -15.98 -10.67
CA GLU A 111 12.07 -15.05 -11.39
C GLU A 111 10.80 -14.66 -10.60
N PHE A 112 10.34 -15.53 -9.69
CA PHE A 112 9.14 -15.32 -8.86
C PHE A 112 7.87 -14.96 -9.66
N ARG A 113 7.62 -15.67 -10.77
CA ARG A 113 6.60 -15.29 -11.78
C ARG A 113 5.16 -15.14 -11.27
N TYR A 114 4.82 -15.82 -10.17
CA TYR A 114 3.45 -15.85 -9.65
C TYR A 114 3.42 -15.99 -8.14
N GLY A 115 2.43 -15.39 -7.48
CA GLY A 115 2.34 -15.34 -6.02
C GLY A 115 1.12 -14.56 -5.55
N GLY A 116 1.05 -14.26 -4.26
CA GLY A 116 -0.15 -13.69 -3.63
C GLY A 116 -0.56 -12.34 -4.21
N GLY A 117 0.41 -11.48 -4.56
CA GLY A 117 0.12 -10.20 -5.23
C GLY A 117 -0.55 -10.39 -6.59
N HIS A 118 -0.15 -11.41 -7.34
CA HIS A 118 -0.74 -11.75 -8.63
C HIS A 118 -2.15 -12.31 -8.45
N VAL A 119 -2.37 -13.21 -7.49
CA VAL A 119 -3.73 -13.70 -7.15
C VAL A 119 -4.66 -12.55 -6.77
N ILE A 120 -4.18 -11.56 -6.00
CA ILE A 120 -4.97 -10.37 -5.64
C ILE A 120 -5.32 -9.54 -6.88
N GLU A 121 -4.36 -9.27 -7.77
CA GLU A 121 -4.62 -8.58 -9.04
C GLU A 121 -5.66 -9.32 -9.89
N GLU A 122 -5.51 -10.64 -10.05
CA GLU A 122 -6.43 -11.46 -10.83
C GLU A 122 -7.85 -11.46 -10.25
N LEU A 123 -7.96 -11.52 -8.92
CA LEU A 123 -9.24 -11.45 -8.23
C LEU A 123 -9.93 -10.11 -8.50
N VAL A 124 -9.21 -8.98 -8.36
CA VAL A 124 -9.74 -7.63 -8.62
C VAL A 124 -10.04 -7.42 -10.11
N ALA A 125 -9.31 -8.08 -11.02
CA ALA A 125 -9.61 -8.13 -12.45
C ALA A 125 -10.87 -8.96 -12.78
N GLY A 126 -11.49 -9.61 -11.79
CA GLY A 126 -12.70 -10.42 -11.96
C GLY A 126 -12.44 -11.79 -12.58
N LYS A 127 -11.20 -12.30 -12.53
CA LYS A 127 -10.88 -13.67 -12.94
C LYS A 127 -11.39 -14.68 -11.92
N ASN A 128 -11.60 -15.92 -12.37
CA ASN A 128 -11.91 -17.03 -11.49
C ASN A 128 -10.62 -17.58 -10.87
N ILE A 129 -10.60 -17.71 -9.55
CA ILE A 129 -9.47 -18.25 -8.77
C ILE A 129 -9.87 -19.63 -8.22
N ARG A 130 -9.00 -20.63 -8.36
CA ARG A 130 -9.18 -21.97 -7.80
C ARG A 130 -8.89 -21.93 -6.30
N LEU A 131 -9.91 -22.15 -5.49
CA LEU A 131 -9.80 -22.36 -4.05
C LEU A 131 -9.68 -23.87 -3.78
N LYS A 132 -8.60 -24.28 -3.11
CA LYS A 132 -8.46 -25.61 -2.51
C LYS A 132 -8.33 -25.46 -1.00
N ALA A 133 -9.06 -26.25 -0.24
CA ALA A 133 -8.96 -26.28 1.20
C ALA A 133 -9.06 -27.71 1.74
N SER A 134 -8.24 -28.01 2.74
CA SER A 134 -8.25 -29.28 3.46
C SER A 134 -8.14 -29.02 4.97
N ALA A 135 -9.03 -29.60 5.76
CA ALA A 135 -9.06 -29.47 7.21
C ALA A 135 -9.64 -30.73 7.87
N TYR A 136 -9.58 -30.79 9.20
CA TYR A 136 -10.24 -31.84 9.95
C TYR A 136 -11.76 -31.59 10.01
N GLY A 137 -12.53 -32.68 10.08
CA GLY A 137 -13.98 -32.61 10.21
C GLY A 137 -14.40 -32.45 11.67
N THR A 138 -15.52 -31.77 11.89
CA THR A 138 -16.22 -31.72 13.18
C THR A 138 -17.71 -31.97 12.97
N ASP A 139 -18.48 -32.17 14.05
CA ASP A 139 -19.93 -32.37 13.95
C ASP A 139 -20.63 -31.18 13.26
N CYS A 140 -20.17 -29.94 13.53
CA CYS A 140 -20.69 -28.73 12.90
C CYS A 140 -20.18 -28.52 11.46
N TYR A 141 -19.02 -29.08 11.12
CA TYR A 141 -18.31 -28.89 9.88
C TYR A 141 -17.73 -30.22 9.35
N PRO A 142 -18.59 -31.12 8.85
CA PRO A 142 -18.18 -32.50 8.55
C PRO A 142 -17.32 -32.61 7.28
N ARG A 143 -17.36 -31.61 6.39
CA ARG A 143 -16.56 -31.60 5.15
C ARG A 143 -15.09 -31.38 5.48
N LYS A 144 -14.23 -32.27 5.01
CA LYS A 144 -12.76 -32.20 5.20
C LYS A 144 -12.03 -31.55 4.03
N GLU A 145 -12.59 -31.63 2.82
CA GLU A 145 -11.98 -31.09 1.61
C GLU A 145 -12.98 -30.25 0.80
N LEU A 146 -12.48 -29.17 0.22
CA LEU A 146 -13.25 -28.30 -0.66
C LEU A 146 -12.35 -27.84 -1.80
N GLU A 147 -12.81 -28.09 -3.02
CA GLU A 147 -12.24 -27.48 -4.22
C GLU A 147 -13.35 -26.82 -5.03
N ARG A 148 -13.14 -25.55 -5.43
CA ARG A 148 -14.06 -24.82 -6.31
C ARG A 148 -13.42 -23.57 -6.90
N MET A 149 -14.07 -22.99 -7.91
CA MET A 149 -13.74 -21.65 -8.40
C MET A 149 -14.46 -20.58 -7.58
N ILE A 150 -13.73 -19.52 -7.20
CA ILE A 150 -14.26 -18.30 -6.59
C ILE A 150 -14.01 -17.10 -7.50
N ASN A 151 -14.82 -16.05 -7.35
CA ASN A 151 -14.70 -14.81 -8.12
C ASN A 151 -15.00 -13.63 -7.19
N ILE A 152 -14.35 -12.47 -7.38
CA ILE A 152 -14.59 -11.30 -6.53
C ILE A 152 -16.08 -10.90 -6.44
N LYS A 153 -16.85 -11.18 -7.50
CA LYS A 153 -18.30 -10.91 -7.57
C LYS A 153 -19.12 -11.80 -6.61
N ASN A 154 -18.69 -13.04 -6.38
CA ASN A 154 -19.42 -14.02 -5.57
C ASN A 154 -18.87 -14.20 -4.14
N LEU A 155 -17.76 -13.54 -3.80
CA LEU A 155 -17.25 -13.49 -2.44
C LEU A 155 -18.18 -12.65 -1.55
N ASP A 156 -18.44 -13.14 -0.34
CA ASP A 156 -19.21 -12.42 0.67
C ASP A 156 -18.46 -11.17 1.12
N LYS A 157 -17.21 -11.35 1.57
CA LYS A 157 -16.29 -10.26 1.93
C LYS A 157 -14.92 -10.45 1.32
N ALA A 158 -14.35 -9.35 0.85
CA ALA A 158 -12.95 -9.26 0.45
C ALA A 158 -12.42 -7.89 0.91
N ILE A 159 -11.51 -7.89 1.88
CA ILE A 159 -11.00 -6.69 2.54
C ILE A 159 -9.50 -6.64 2.30
N LEU A 160 -9.03 -5.63 1.55
CA LEU A 160 -7.61 -5.33 1.47
C LEU A 160 -7.18 -4.80 2.84
N TYR A 161 -6.21 -5.44 3.47
CA TYR A 161 -5.63 -4.97 4.72
C TYR A 161 -4.12 -5.03 4.63
N ASN A 162 -3.53 -3.85 4.73
CA ASN A 162 -2.10 -3.66 4.57
C ASN A 162 -1.55 -3.06 5.88
N PRO A 163 -0.86 -3.84 6.71
CA PRO A 163 -0.32 -3.35 7.98
C PRO A 163 0.77 -2.27 7.88
N ARG A 164 1.32 -2.00 6.68
CA ARG A 164 2.40 -1.03 6.50
C ARG A 164 2.50 -0.57 5.04
N ASN A 165 2.22 0.71 4.80
CA ASN A 165 2.24 1.38 3.50
C ASN A 165 2.64 2.85 3.65
N ALA A 166 2.75 3.56 2.51
CA ALA A 166 2.98 5.00 2.44
C ALA A 166 4.14 5.45 3.35
N TYR A 167 5.30 4.80 3.22
CA TYR A 167 6.46 5.05 4.08
C TYR A 167 6.92 6.52 3.99
N GLN A 168 7.06 7.16 5.15
CA GLN A 168 7.57 8.51 5.29
C GLN A 168 9.10 8.46 5.23
N ASN A 169 9.65 8.86 4.08
CA ASN A 169 11.05 8.66 3.72
C ASN A 169 11.50 7.19 3.74
N TYR A 170 12.61 6.91 3.07
CA TYR A 170 13.20 5.59 3.01
C TYR A 170 14.69 5.68 2.66
N ASN A 171 15.35 4.53 2.55
CA ASN A 171 16.75 4.46 2.13
C ASN A 171 16.89 4.70 0.62
N VAL A 172 18.09 5.12 0.23
CA VAL A 172 18.64 4.96 -1.12
C VAL A 172 19.60 3.77 -1.05
N ALA A 173 19.27 2.69 -1.74
CA ALA A 173 20.10 1.49 -1.75
C ALA A 173 21.17 1.58 -2.84
N VAL A 174 22.41 1.27 -2.46
CA VAL A 174 23.57 1.13 -3.35
C VAL A 174 24.31 -0.16 -3.03
N ASN A 175 25.31 -0.50 -3.84
CA ASN A 175 26.10 -1.73 -3.69
C ASN A 175 27.58 -1.45 -3.94
N LEU A 176 28.40 -1.54 -2.90
CA LEU A 176 29.85 -1.36 -2.94
C LEU A 176 30.60 -2.64 -3.35
N SER A 177 29.94 -3.80 -3.33
CA SER A 177 30.56 -5.08 -3.69
C SER A 177 30.90 -5.16 -5.18
N ASP A 178 31.60 -6.24 -5.55
CA ASP A 178 32.03 -6.52 -6.93
C ASP A 178 31.04 -7.37 -7.73
N ARG A 179 29.92 -7.80 -7.12
CA ARG A 179 28.86 -8.58 -7.75
C ARG A 179 27.51 -7.85 -7.77
N VAL A 180 26.62 -8.26 -8.68
CA VAL A 180 25.23 -7.80 -8.69
C VAL A 180 24.49 -8.39 -7.47
N ILE A 181 23.66 -7.58 -6.81
CA ILE A 181 22.77 -8.04 -5.74
C ILE A 181 21.30 -7.76 -6.09
N TYR A 182 20.42 -8.64 -5.64
CA TYR A 182 19.00 -8.63 -5.94
C TYR A 182 18.22 -8.37 -4.66
N THR A 183 17.54 -7.24 -4.57
CA THR A 183 16.93 -6.74 -3.33
C THR A 183 15.45 -6.41 -3.51
N TYR A 184 14.76 -6.14 -2.41
CA TYR A 184 13.40 -5.59 -2.43
C TYR A 184 13.31 -4.18 -3.02
N MET A 185 14.44 -3.50 -3.19
CA MET A 185 14.53 -2.21 -3.89
C MET A 185 14.89 -2.37 -5.37
N GLY A 186 14.98 -3.61 -5.87
CA GLY A 186 15.40 -3.94 -7.23
C GLY A 186 16.85 -4.40 -7.31
N ILE A 187 17.35 -4.49 -8.55
CA ILE A 187 18.71 -4.93 -8.86
C ILE A 187 19.68 -3.78 -8.55
N LEU A 188 20.77 -4.08 -7.84
CA LEU A 188 21.86 -3.16 -7.57
C LEU A 188 23.16 -3.69 -8.20
N GLN A 189 23.70 -2.91 -9.13
CA GLN A 189 24.92 -3.15 -9.87
C GLN A 189 26.14 -2.97 -8.96
N PRO A 190 27.20 -3.77 -9.16
CA PRO A 190 28.42 -3.66 -8.37
C PRO A 190 29.09 -2.30 -8.49
N ARG A 191 29.93 -1.96 -7.51
CA ARG A 191 30.78 -0.77 -7.49
C ARG A 191 30.01 0.53 -7.74
N LEU A 192 28.87 0.71 -7.05
CA LEU A 192 28.00 1.87 -7.17
C LEU A 192 27.45 2.12 -8.58
N GLY A 193 27.26 1.07 -9.38
CA GLY A 193 26.76 1.21 -10.76
C GLY A 193 25.35 1.79 -10.88
N ASN A 194 24.53 1.70 -9.83
CA ASN A 194 23.25 2.40 -9.71
C ASN A 194 22.87 2.64 -8.24
N ALA A 195 21.85 3.47 -8.06
CA ALA A 195 21.19 3.72 -6.78
C ALA A 195 19.68 3.61 -6.96
N ASN A 196 19.01 2.82 -6.12
CA ASN A 196 17.55 2.70 -6.14
C ASN A 196 16.97 3.45 -4.94
N TYR A 197 15.96 4.29 -5.19
CA TYR A 197 15.24 5.04 -4.16
C TYR A 197 13.77 4.63 -4.14
N CYS A 198 13.20 4.47 -2.95
CA CYS A 198 11.79 4.14 -2.77
C CYS A 198 11.08 5.20 -1.93
N SER A 199 10.47 6.18 -2.60
CA SER A 199 9.38 7.00 -2.09
C SER A 199 8.71 7.69 -3.28
N ALA A 200 7.66 8.48 -3.04
CA ALA A 200 7.04 9.32 -4.05
C ALA A 200 7.60 10.76 -4.09
N GLY A 201 8.70 11.02 -3.36
CA GLY A 201 9.29 12.37 -3.27
C GLY A 201 8.27 13.40 -2.81
N GLN A 202 8.26 14.56 -3.45
CA GLN A 202 7.30 15.65 -3.21
C GLN A 202 5.83 15.24 -3.35
N LEU A 203 5.51 14.14 -4.05
CA LEU A 203 4.14 13.62 -4.17
C LEU A 203 3.69 12.82 -2.95
N SER A 204 4.60 12.43 -2.05
CA SER A 204 4.31 11.52 -0.93
C SER A 204 3.32 12.14 0.07
N PRO A 205 2.23 11.43 0.42
CA PRO A 205 1.30 11.86 1.45
C PRO A 205 1.95 12.24 2.78
N LEU A 206 2.84 11.39 3.30
CA LEU A 206 3.46 11.61 4.60
C LEU A 206 4.59 12.64 4.57
N PHE A 207 5.13 13.01 3.41
CA PHE A 207 5.98 14.20 3.33
C PHE A 207 5.13 15.47 3.41
N ASN A 208 3.98 15.50 2.73
CA ASN A 208 3.08 16.66 2.71
C ASN A 208 2.28 16.85 4.01
N ASP A 209 2.27 15.87 4.91
CA ASP A 209 1.78 15.97 6.28
C ASP A 209 2.79 15.35 7.28
N PRO A 210 3.93 16.02 7.51
CA PRO A 210 5.09 15.42 8.16
C PRO A 210 4.86 15.10 9.65
N TYR A 211 3.90 15.79 10.27
CA TYR A 211 3.55 15.66 11.68
C TYR A 211 2.16 15.05 11.90
N TYR A 212 1.53 14.51 10.85
CA TYR A 212 0.23 13.84 10.93
C TYR A 212 -0.88 14.78 11.45
N GLU A 213 -0.84 16.05 11.06
CA GLU A 213 -1.83 17.05 11.48
C GLU A 213 -3.20 16.83 10.82
N THR A 214 -3.24 16.13 9.68
CA THR A 214 -4.44 15.88 8.88
C THR A 214 -4.69 14.40 8.56
N ILE A 215 -3.63 13.60 8.52
CA ILE A 215 -3.68 12.16 8.27
C ILE A 215 -3.67 11.42 9.60
N GLY A 216 -4.78 10.77 9.92
CA GLY A 216 -4.94 9.97 11.13
C GLY A 216 -5.91 8.81 10.93
N ILE A 217 -6.23 8.10 12.01
CA ILE A 217 -7.18 6.98 11.98
C ILE A 217 -8.53 7.48 11.44
N GLY A 218 -9.10 6.75 10.49
CA GLY A 218 -10.37 7.09 9.86
C GLY A 218 -10.29 8.09 8.70
N THR A 219 -9.11 8.66 8.39
CA THR A 219 -8.93 9.48 7.20
C THR A 219 -9.31 8.66 5.96
N SER A 220 -10.26 9.18 5.16
CA SER A 220 -10.69 8.56 3.90
C SER A 220 -9.64 8.82 2.81
N ILE A 221 -9.28 7.77 2.09
CA ILE A 221 -8.19 7.79 1.10
C ILE A 221 -8.61 7.12 -0.20
N PHE A 222 -7.92 7.47 -1.27
CA PHE A 222 -7.90 6.65 -2.47
C PHE A 222 -6.98 5.45 -2.22
N LEU A 223 -7.52 4.23 -2.36
CA LEU A 223 -6.76 2.99 -2.15
C LEU A 223 -7.11 1.98 -3.25
N GLY A 224 -6.13 1.63 -4.07
CA GLY A 224 -6.28 0.60 -5.10
C GLY A 224 -7.37 0.89 -6.14
N GLY A 225 -7.72 2.16 -6.39
CA GLY A 225 -8.83 2.51 -7.30
C GLY A 225 -10.18 2.71 -6.63
N GLY A 226 -10.32 2.34 -5.35
CA GLY A 226 -11.53 2.52 -4.56
C GLY A 226 -11.32 3.49 -3.39
N ILE A 227 -12.30 3.51 -2.49
CA ILE A 227 -12.22 4.23 -1.21
C ILE A 227 -11.65 3.28 -0.16
N GLY A 228 -10.60 3.74 0.52
CA GLY A 228 -10.03 3.10 1.70
C GLY A 228 -9.94 4.06 2.88
N TYR A 229 -9.37 3.57 3.97
CA TYR A 229 -9.19 4.31 5.20
C TYR A 229 -7.84 4.01 5.82
N VAL A 230 -7.30 5.00 6.52
CA VAL A 230 -6.21 4.77 7.48
C VAL A 230 -6.79 4.02 8.68
N ALA A 231 -6.36 2.77 8.85
CA ALA A 231 -6.82 1.89 9.92
C ALA A 231 -6.06 2.14 11.23
N TRP A 232 -4.75 2.37 11.14
CA TRP A 232 -3.85 2.57 12.28
C TRP A 232 -2.50 3.15 11.84
N SER A 233 -1.59 3.37 12.78
CA SER A 233 -0.16 3.47 12.45
C SER A 233 0.34 2.15 11.87
N GLY A 234 1.25 2.21 10.90
CA GLY A 234 1.82 1.01 10.31
C GLY A 234 2.79 0.29 11.25
N THR A 235 3.06 -0.99 10.99
CA THR A 235 3.87 -1.84 11.90
C THR A 235 5.33 -1.40 12.08
N GLN A 236 5.85 -0.54 11.20
CA GLN A 236 7.18 0.07 11.34
C GLN A 236 7.11 1.59 11.50
N HIS A 237 6.00 2.11 12.00
CA HIS A 237 5.82 3.54 12.18
C HIS A 237 6.78 4.09 13.24
N ASN A 238 7.70 4.97 12.82
CA ASN A 238 8.63 5.66 13.72
C ASN A 238 8.54 7.19 13.55
N PRO A 239 7.76 7.90 14.38
CA PRO A 239 7.56 9.33 14.23
C PRO A 239 8.70 10.17 14.84
N LYS A 240 9.58 9.55 15.64
CA LYS A 240 10.60 10.20 16.49
C LYS A 240 11.94 10.45 15.80
N VAL A 241 12.04 10.19 14.50
CA VAL A 241 13.30 10.40 13.77
C VAL A 241 13.65 11.88 13.68
N ARG A 242 14.94 12.16 13.48
CA ARG A 242 15.42 13.54 13.23
C ARG A 242 14.77 14.09 11.96
N ARG A 243 14.44 15.38 12.00
CA ARG A 243 13.81 16.12 10.91
C ARG A 243 14.61 17.37 10.59
N THR A 244 14.52 17.85 9.36
CA THR A 244 15.06 19.16 8.97
C THR A 244 14.28 20.28 9.66
N SER A 245 14.75 21.53 9.54
CA SER A 245 14.02 22.72 10.02
C SER A 245 12.64 22.90 9.33
N LYS A 246 12.40 22.21 8.20
CA LYS A 246 11.12 22.17 7.50
C LYS A 246 10.22 21.00 7.92
N GLY A 247 10.65 20.16 8.87
CA GLY A 247 9.90 19.01 9.36
C GLY A 247 10.05 17.73 8.55
N ILE A 248 10.85 17.76 7.47
CA ILE A 248 11.10 16.61 6.60
C ILE A 248 11.98 15.60 7.36
N PRO A 249 11.55 14.34 7.56
CA PRO A 249 12.39 13.33 8.19
C PRO A 249 13.57 13.00 7.29
N ILE A 250 14.74 12.77 7.90
CA ILE A 250 16.00 12.51 7.16
C ILE A 250 16.40 11.02 7.13
N SER A 251 15.51 10.15 7.59
CA SER A 251 15.65 8.69 7.64
C SER A 251 14.25 8.05 7.58
N PRO A 252 14.13 6.73 7.37
CA PRO A 252 12.82 6.05 7.38
C PRO A 252 12.03 6.34 8.66
N ALA A 253 10.79 6.81 8.53
CA ALA A 253 9.99 7.36 9.62
C ALA A 253 8.61 6.68 9.75
N GLY A 254 7.52 7.45 9.68
CA GLY A 254 6.15 6.93 9.78
C GLY A 254 5.73 6.01 8.65
N THR A 255 4.78 5.13 8.96
CA THR A 255 4.02 4.32 7.99
C THR A 255 2.55 4.31 8.39
N LEU A 256 1.68 3.96 7.45
CA LEU A 256 0.24 3.83 7.68
C LEU A 256 -0.19 2.37 7.53
N ALA A 257 -1.09 1.91 8.39
CA ALA A 257 -1.88 0.72 8.15
C ALA A 257 -3.15 1.11 7.39
N LEU A 258 -3.41 0.48 6.26
CA LEU A 258 -4.48 0.85 5.34
C LEU A 258 -5.49 -0.29 5.18
N THR A 259 -6.76 0.06 5.08
CA THR A 259 -7.84 -0.92 4.86
C THR A 259 -8.85 -0.42 3.84
N GLY A 260 -9.46 -1.32 3.08
CA GLY A 260 -10.51 -0.97 2.13
C GLY A 260 -11.22 -2.19 1.55
N GLU A 261 -12.41 -1.95 0.97
CA GLU A 261 -13.19 -3.00 0.32
C GLU A 261 -12.58 -3.36 -1.04
N LEU A 262 -12.02 -4.56 -1.16
CA LEU A 262 -11.32 -5.01 -2.37
C LEU A 262 -12.26 -5.05 -3.59
N LYS A 263 -13.56 -5.33 -3.38
CA LYS A 263 -14.58 -5.41 -4.44
C LYS A 263 -14.79 -4.09 -5.19
N LYS A 264 -14.37 -2.95 -4.62
CA LYS A 264 -14.47 -1.60 -5.22
C LYS A 264 -13.15 -1.12 -5.84
N MET A 265 -12.13 -1.96 -5.85
CA MET A 265 -10.79 -1.62 -6.34
C MET A 265 -10.63 -2.02 -7.81
N SER A 266 -9.53 -1.61 -8.43
CA SER A 266 -9.25 -1.82 -9.84
C SER A 266 -7.88 -2.47 -10.04
N PRO A 267 -7.74 -3.42 -10.99
CA PRO A 267 -6.44 -3.99 -11.29
C PRO A 267 -5.49 -2.95 -11.88
N ARG A 268 -5.96 -1.77 -12.32
CA ARG A 268 -5.08 -0.66 -12.71
C ARG A 268 -4.19 -0.19 -11.56
N TRP A 269 -4.70 -0.24 -10.33
CA TRP A 269 -4.07 0.34 -9.14
C TRP A 269 -3.63 -0.70 -8.10
N LEU A 270 -3.89 -1.98 -8.38
CA LEU A 270 -3.40 -3.14 -7.62
C LEU A 270 -2.78 -4.13 -8.61
N ARG A 271 -1.44 -4.08 -8.74
CA ARG A 271 -0.69 -4.94 -9.68
C ARG A 271 0.16 -5.93 -8.91
N GLY A 272 0.04 -7.21 -9.22
CA GLY A 272 1.03 -8.20 -8.86
C GLY A 272 2.36 -7.82 -9.48
N THR A 273 3.44 -7.93 -8.72
CA THR A 273 4.77 -7.54 -9.21
C THR A 273 5.79 -8.55 -8.71
N SER A 274 6.75 -8.86 -9.57
CA SER A 274 7.83 -9.81 -9.30
C SER A 274 9.16 -9.05 -9.24
N PHE A 275 9.94 -9.32 -8.21
CA PHE A 275 11.30 -8.82 -8.07
C PHE A 275 12.25 -10.00 -8.25
N THR A 276 12.97 -10.01 -9.37
CA THR A 276 14.00 -11.01 -9.68
C THR A 276 14.97 -11.15 -8.51
N GLY A 277 15.23 -12.37 -8.08
CA GLY A 277 16.11 -12.71 -6.96
C GLY A 277 15.54 -12.43 -5.56
N TYR A 278 14.37 -11.79 -5.44
CA TYR A 278 13.79 -11.41 -4.14
C TYR A 278 12.42 -12.04 -3.83
N GLY A 279 11.40 -11.87 -4.69
CA GLY A 279 10.05 -12.35 -4.38
C GLY A 279 8.92 -11.64 -5.11
N THR A 280 7.67 -12.02 -4.79
CA THR A 280 6.48 -11.31 -5.25
C THR A 280 6.01 -10.24 -4.27
N THR A 281 5.29 -9.26 -4.79
CA THR A 281 4.68 -8.17 -4.02
C THR A 281 3.41 -7.68 -4.72
N LEU A 282 2.74 -6.72 -4.10
CA LEU A 282 1.61 -5.99 -4.68
C LEU A 282 2.01 -4.52 -4.79
N THR A 283 1.98 -3.98 -6.00
CA THR A 283 2.12 -2.54 -6.25
C THR A 283 0.76 -1.88 -6.06
N VAL A 284 0.68 -0.95 -5.10
CA VAL A 284 -0.58 -0.39 -4.61
C VAL A 284 -0.63 1.12 -4.84
N GLY A 285 -1.71 1.60 -5.44
CA GLY A 285 -2.01 3.02 -5.55
C GLY A 285 -2.64 3.56 -4.26
N VAL A 286 -2.01 4.57 -3.67
CA VAL A 286 -2.51 5.26 -2.48
C VAL A 286 -2.51 6.76 -2.76
N GLY A 287 -3.66 7.40 -2.59
CA GLY A 287 -3.81 8.84 -2.70
C GLY A 287 -4.46 9.40 -1.45
N ILE A 288 -3.90 10.48 -0.89
CA ILE A 288 -4.43 11.10 0.33
C ILE A 288 -4.60 12.61 0.08
N PRO A 289 -5.81 13.15 0.21
CA PRO A 289 -6.02 14.59 0.11
C PRO A 289 -5.50 15.28 1.39
N ILE A 290 -4.68 16.31 1.23
CA ILE A 290 -4.24 17.19 2.33
C ILE A 290 -5.17 18.40 2.38
N PRO A 291 -6.08 18.49 3.37
CA PRO A 291 -6.95 19.65 3.51
C PRO A 291 -6.12 20.85 3.99
N ILE A 292 -6.16 21.95 3.25
CA ILE A 292 -5.41 23.16 3.62
C ILE A 292 -6.24 23.96 4.61
N LEU A 293 -6.03 23.67 5.90
CA LEU A 293 -6.71 24.33 7.01
C LEU A 293 -5.97 25.61 7.45
N SER A 294 -4.66 25.68 7.22
CA SER A 294 -3.82 26.81 7.65
C SER A 294 -2.63 27.02 6.72
N GLU A 295 -1.98 28.19 6.86
CA GLU A 295 -0.71 28.49 6.19
C GLU A 295 0.40 27.50 6.57
N ARG A 296 0.36 26.98 7.81
CA ARG A 296 1.30 25.98 8.31
C ARG A 296 1.17 24.65 7.56
N ILE A 297 -0.06 24.15 7.38
CA ILE A 297 -0.29 22.92 6.61
C ILE A 297 0.14 23.12 5.16
N LEU A 298 -0.21 24.26 4.56
CA LEU A 298 0.21 24.55 3.19
C LEU A 298 1.73 24.56 3.04
N LYS A 299 2.46 25.12 4.02
CA LYS A 299 3.91 25.12 4.02
C LYS A 299 4.48 23.70 3.97
N PHE A 300 3.89 22.74 4.68
CA PHE A 300 4.30 21.34 4.60
C PHE A 300 3.99 20.70 3.25
N SER A 301 2.94 21.16 2.56
CA SER A 301 2.61 20.69 1.21
C SER A 301 3.41 21.37 0.08
N THR A 302 4.50 22.08 0.39
CA THR A 302 5.36 22.77 -0.60
C THR A 302 6.81 22.26 -0.60
N ILE A 303 7.00 21.02 -0.16
CA ILE A 303 8.30 20.35 -0.15
C ILE A 303 8.73 20.08 -1.59
N LYS A 304 9.99 20.40 -1.92
CA LYS A 304 10.59 20.05 -3.20
C LYS A 304 11.48 18.83 -3.05
N ASP A 305 11.63 18.07 -4.12
CA ASP A 305 12.55 16.92 -4.14
C ASP A 305 13.99 17.29 -3.75
N SER A 306 14.46 18.48 -4.15
CA SER A 306 15.80 19.00 -3.78
C SER A 306 16.00 19.23 -2.27
N GLU A 307 14.94 19.16 -1.48
CA GLU A 307 14.94 19.39 -0.02
C GLU A 307 14.79 18.08 0.77
N ILE A 308 14.55 16.97 0.07
CA ILE A 308 14.37 15.65 0.66
C ILE A 308 15.73 14.98 0.76
N TYR A 309 16.16 14.72 2.00
CA TYR A 309 17.36 13.95 2.29
C TYR A 309 16.98 12.51 2.60
N ALA A 310 17.62 11.55 1.93
CA ALA A 310 17.47 10.13 2.19
C ALA A 310 18.84 9.50 2.48
N PRO A 311 18.95 8.58 3.44
CA PRO A 311 20.21 7.93 3.75
C PRO A 311 20.63 6.98 2.62
N VAL A 312 21.88 7.11 2.17
CA VAL A 312 22.50 6.17 1.24
C VAL A 312 23.05 5.00 2.04
N ILE A 313 22.57 3.80 1.76
CA ILE A 313 22.89 2.57 2.48
C ILE A 313 23.47 1.56 1.51
N ASP A 314 24.63 1.01 1.86
CA ASP A 314 25.23 -0.13 1.18
C ASP A 314 24.51 -1.43 1.58
N TYR A 315 24.18 -2.27 0.59
CA TYR A 315 23.39 -3.50 0.75
C TYR A 315 24.23 -4.75 0.56
#